data_AF-A0A9X4RG26-F1
#
_entry.id   AF-A0A9X4RG26-F1
#
_cell.length_a   1.000
_cell.length_b   1.000
_cell.length_c   1.000
_cell.angle_alpha   90.00
_cell.angle_beta   90.00
_cell.angle_gamma   90.00
#
_symmetry.space_group_name_H-M   'P 1'
#
loop_
_entity.id
_entity.type
_entity.pdbx_description
1 polymer ?
#
loop_
_entity_poly.entity_id
_entity_poly.type
_entity_poly.pdbx_seq_one_letter_code
_entity_poly.pdbx_strand_id
1 'polypeptide(L)' 'MTLEQARIHIGHTVAYTSPARPCSSRHIDERGVIDHVDHRWIWVDYGPNGIHKTHPDNLRLAGATK' A
#
# COMPACT_ATOMS: atom_id res chain seq x y z
N MET A 1 -5.72 0.87 -6.34
CA MET A 1 -6.99 0.72 -5.59
C MET A 1 -7.63 2.09 -5.39
N THR A 2 -8.88 2.23 -4.92
CA THR A 2 -9.45 3.54 -4.53
C THR A 2 -9.30 3.80 -3.02
N LEU A 3 -9.43 5.06 -2.58
CA LEU A 3 -9.40 5.40 -1.14
C LEU A 3 -10.57 4.78 -0.37
N GLU A 4 -11.76 4.71 -0.98
CA GLU A 4 -12.92 4.06 -0.37
C GLU A 4 -12.69 2.57 -0.15
N GLN A 5 -12.13 1.87 -1.14
CA GLN A 5 -11.72 0.47 -0.97
C GLN A 5 -10.68 0.33 0.15
N ALA A 6 -9.67 1.19 0.18
CA ALA A 6 -8.65 1.13 1.21
C ALA A 6 -9.21 1.32 2.62
N ARG A 7 -10.21 2.19 2.80
CA ARG A 7 -10.88 2.40 4.09
C ARG A 7 -11.63 1.17 4.59
N ILE A 8 -12.27 0.43 3.68
CA ILE A 8 -12.95 -0.83 4.00
C ILE A 8 -11.93 -1.91 4.38
N HIS A 9 -10.72 -1.81 3.83
CA HIS A 9 -9.65 -2.80 3.98
C HIS A 9 -8.53 -2.33 4.92
N ILE A 10 -8.80 -1.42 5.86
CA ILE A 10 -7.85 -1.11 6.95
C ILE A 10 -7.56 -2.41 7.71
N GLY A 11 -6.28 -2.68 7.99
CA GLY A 11 -5.79 -3.92 8.57
C GLY A 11 -5.53 -5.05 7.55
N HIS A 12 -5.84 -4.86 6.26
CA HIS A 12 -5.54 -5.85 5.22
C HIS A 12 -4.19 -5.59 4.54
N THR A 13 -3.61 -6.69 4.03
CA THR A 13 -2.35 -6.67 3.29
C THR A 13 -2.53 -6.10 1.87
N VAL A 14 -1.64 -5.20 1.50
CA VAL A 14 -1.53 -4.59 0.18
C VAL A 14 -0.14 -4.80 -0.39
N ALA A 15 -0.05 -4.94 -1.71
CA ALA A 15 1.19 -4.97 -2.46
C ALA A 15 1.41 -3.63 -3.14
N TYR A 16 2.64 -3.12 -3.07
CA TYR A 16 3.07 -2.00 -3.89
C TYR A 16 3.20 -2.43 -5.36
N THR A 17 2.66 -1.64 -6.28
CA THR A 17 2.58 -1.99 -7.70
C THR A 17 3.13 -0.95 -8.66
N SER A 18 3.73 0.14 -8.15
CA SER A 18 4.26 1.18 -9.04
C SER A 18 5.60 0.77 -9.65
N PRO A 19 5.78 0.88 -10.98
CA PRO A 19 7.08 0.69 -11.63
C PRO A 19 8.01 1.91 -11.50
N ALA A 20 7.49 3.05 -11.02
CA ALA A 20 8.28 4.26 -10.82
C ALA A 20 9.16 4.10 -9.57
N ARG A 21 10.40 3.66 -9.82
CA ARG A 21 11.52 3.56 -8.88
C ARG A 21 11.40 4.55 -7.71
N PRO A 22 11.36 4.12 -6.44
CA PRO A 22 12.10 4.87 -5.45
C PRO A 22 13.58 4.80 -5.87
N CYS A 23 14.37 5.84 -5.64
CA CYS A 23 15.82 5.88 -5.91
C CYS A 23 16.64 4.81 -5.15
N SER A 24 16.01 3.76 -4.65
CA SER A 24 16.57 2.61 -3.94
C SER A 24 15.85 1.37 -4.47
N SER A 25 16.55 0.53 -5.20
CA SER A 25 16.09 -0.70 -5.86
C SER A 25 15.68 -1.83 -4.88
N ARG A 26 14.77 -1.57 -3.93
CA ARG A 26 14.37 -2.54 -2.88
C ARG A 26 12.86 -2.74 -2.68
N HIS A 27 12.00 -1.94 -3.32
CA HIS A 27 10.57 -1.85 -2.96
C HIS A 27 9.60 -2.48 -3.98
N ILE A 28 10.05 -3.38 -4.88
CA ILE A 28 9.20 -3.91 -5.98
C ILE A 28 8.28 -5.06 -5.55
N ASP A 29 8.51 -5.67 -4.37
CA ASP A 29 7.67 -6.76 -3.85
C ASP A 29 7.22 -6.54 -2.40
N GLU A 30 7.29 -5.30 -1.92
CA GLU A 30 6.92 -5.01 -0.54
C GLU A 30 5.41 -5.10 -0.34
N ARG A 31 5.05 -6.07 0.51
CA ARG A 31 3.71 -6.18 1.10
C ARG A 31 3.70 -5.41 2.40
N GLY A 32 2.67 -4.61 2.60
CA GLY A 32 2.43 -3.93 3.86
C GLY A 32 0.96 -4.01 4.25
N VAL A 33 0.65 -3.58 5.46
CA VAL A 33 -0.72 -3.58 6.00
C VAL A 33 -1.25 -2.16 6.00
N ILE A 34 -2.50 -1.95 5.56
CA ILE A 34 -3.11 -0.62 5.64
C ILE A 34 -3.31 -0.28 7.12
N ASP A 35 -2.63 0.75 7.60
CA ASP A 35 -2.76 1.26 8.96
C ASP A 35 -3.91 2.28 9.05
N HIS A 36 -3.89 3.31 8.19
CA HIS A 36 -4.96 4.29 8.08
C HIS A 36 -5.05 4.92 6.69
N VAL A 37 -6.18 5.57 6.40
CA VAL A 37 -6.45 6.19 5.10
C VAL A 37 -7.00 7.59 5.30
N ASP A 38 -6.30 8.58 4.74
CA ASP A 38 -6.71 9.97 4.78
C ASP A 38 -7.64 10.34 3.61
N HIS A 39 -7.84 11.64 3.40
CA HIS A 39 -8.57 12.18 2.24
C HIS A 39 -7.78 12.04 0.92
N ARG A 40 -6.47 11.74 0.96
CA ARG A 40 -5.62 11.70 -0.24
C ARG A 40 -4.63 10.53 -0.29
N TRP A 41 -4.22 10.00 0.86
CA TRP A 41 -3.14 9.03 0.96
C TRP A 41 -3.57 7.79 1.74
N ILE A 42 -2.92 6.67 1.45
CA ILE A 42 -3.02 5.42 2.22
C ILE A 42 -1.71 5.27 2.98
N TRP A 43 -1.79 5.12 4.30
CA TRP A 43 -0.66 4.83 5.13
C TRP A 43 -0.54 3.33 5.32
N VAL A 44 0.61 2.80 4.93
CA VAL A 44 0.87 1.37 4.90
C VAL A 44 2.06 1.08 5.80
N ASP A 45 1.85 0.19 6.76
CA ASP A 45 2.92 -0.36 7.59
C ASP A 45 3.65 -1.46 6.82
N TYR A 46 4.92 -1.22 6.51
CA TYR A 46 5.82 -2.17 5.87
C TYR A 46 6.73 -2.87 6.89
N GLY A 47 6.31 -2.95 8.15
CA GLY A 47 6.98 -3.65 9.24
C GLY A 47 8.31 -2.98 9.60
N PRO A 48 9.49 -3.59 9.32
CA PRO A 48 10.79 -3.01 9.66
C PRO A 48 11.07 -1.66 8.97
N ASN A 49 10.41 -1.38 7.85
CA ASN A 49 10.54 -0.08 7.18
C ASN A 49 9.63 0.99 7.80
N GLY A 50 8.70 0.61 8.69
CA GLY A 50 7.72 1.49 9.30
C GLY A 50 6.55 1.86 8.38
N ILE A 51 5.79 2.85 8.82
CA ILE A 51 4.57 3.31 8.14
C ILE A 51 4.94 4.38 7.10
N HIS A 52 4.53 4.15 5.85
CA HIS A 52 4.76 5.08 4.74
C HIS A 52 3.45 5.49 4.09
N LYS A 53 3.36 6.76 3.70
CA LYS A 53 2.26 7.26 2.89
C LYS A 53 2.46 6.85 1.43
N THR A 54 1.43 6.26 0.84
CA THR A 54 1.48 5.72 -0.52
C THR A 54 0.23 6.15 -1.30
N HIS A 55 0.41 6.44 -2.58
CA HIS A 55 -0.70 6.79 -3.45
C HIS A 55 -1.59 5.56 -3.68
N PRO A 56 -2.93 5.69 -3.64
CA PRO A 56 -3.85 4.58 -3.89
C PRO A 56 -3.64 3.87 -5.23
N ASP A 57 -3.22 4.58 -6.28
CA ASP A 57 -2.87 3.98 -7.58
C ASP A 57 -1.66 3.06 -7.54
N ASN A 58 -0.77 3.26 -6.58
CA ASN A 58 0.45 2.48 -6.43
C ASN A 58 0.25 1.21 -5.59
N LEU A 59 -0.98 0.89 -5.21
CA LEU A 59 -1.29 -0.24 -4.35
C LEU A 59 -2.39 -1.14 -4.93
N ARG A 60 -2.24 -2.44 -4.68
CA ARG A 60 -3.28 -3.46 -4.90
C ARG A 60 -3.46 -4.31 -3.66
N LEU A 61 -4.69 -4.79 -3.41
CA LEU A 61 -4.95 -5.74 -2.33
C LEU A 61 -4.23 -7.06 -2.61
N ALA A 62 -3.43 -7.52 -1.65
CA ALA A 62 -2.76 -8.81 -1.75
C ALA A 62 -3.78 -9.90 -1.39
N GLY A 63 -4.13 -10.74 -2.37
CA GLY A 63 -5.09 -11.83 -2.15
C GLY A 63 -6.51 -11.57 -2.65
N ALA A 64 -6.73 -10.54 -3.48
CA ALA A 64 -7.91 -10.52 -4.37
C ALA A 64 -7.74 -11.60 -5.45
N THR A 65 -7.85 -12.85 -5.04
CA THR A 65 -7.98 -14.01 -5.92
C THR A 65 -9.33 -13.88 -6.63
N LYS A 66 -9.31 -14.02 -7.96
CA LYS A 66 -10.50 -14.06 -8.82
C LYS A 66 -11.55 -15.06 -8.33
#